data_AF-A0A517QMG0-F1
#
_entry.id   AF-A0A517QMG0-F1
#
_cell.length_a   1.000
_cell.length_b   1.000
_cell.length_c   1.000
_cell.angle_alpha   90.00
_cell.angle_beta   90.00
_cell.angle_gamma   90.00
#
_symmetry.space_group_name_H-M   'P 1'
#
loop_
_entity.id
_entity.type
_entity.pdbx_description
1 polymer ?
#
loop_
_entity_poly.entity_id
_entity_poly.type
_entity_poly.pdbx_seq_one_letter_code
_entity_poly.pdbx_strand_id
1 'polypeptide(L)'
;MSTKEVEDPASSQHRQDRFLRWRGFVRILLIVEVVALACLAYWNAVESASILPSLIDQAPKDPFKTIFISAANSLLELSLLTVLSFLIGAAFSPGILVTSWPRFLASWFTAFILAFSLTTLFTIGKHRLPIVIPSFVVVLALIVASLSGSWLGTTWMRSRSLLGWFLFQTCFIGVVFIGGTYFMAQLAFSGNPLEIAETKVASDDRRNLVKIFKEHDPRKLQSEETRKLSLTETELNQLLSWGLSVFPGDHQEKLTLKKNLPELQVSLQLPENQFTSSRLNLTTAGEVTTHQGVLGYRPKTFVIGNLSIPPGFLKFCGPILFNNQWNSPTADRFLHSLKKIKIDDGLATVTYSQLNVNRENLRQAMLEFGLIEDLEPTITIYVNTLIGLSENRPQLTFGDCFVEVFSEARKRSVDGDPVKENRAAILALGYALGHRKLRLFLGENVPVISNEQLKKFRKIKLRDRQDWTQHFTVSAALQVLSNSSISMDIGILKEELDANGGSGFSFGDLLADRAGTMFAFQATSSKANAIELQNHLNSGFQESDYIPDGADLPEGLSDQEFQAEYGGVGGDGYQELLDEIDGRIKECAAYQTDE
;
A
#
# COMPACT_ATOMS: atom_id res chain seq x y z
N MET A 1 -52.49 56.28 35.05
CA MET A 1 -52.42 55.01 34.31
C MET A 1 -50.99 54.87 33.78
N SER A 2 -50.25 53.92 34.36
CA SER A 2 -48.86 53.48 34.13
C SER A 2 -47.78 54.52 33.79
N THR A 3 -46.99 54.85 34.81
CA THR A 3 -45.74 55.62 34.79
C THR A 3 -44.62 54.85 34.13
N LYS A 4 -44.04 55.39 33.05
CA LYS A 4 -42.72 54.99 32.54
C LYS A 4 -41.68 55.24 33.63
N GLU A 5 -41.13 54.17 34.20
CA GLU A 5 -39.88 54.25 34.96
C GLU A 5 -38.78 54.77 34.02
N VAL A 6 -38.25 55.94 34.37
CA VAL A 6 -37.04 56.49 33.77
C VAL A 6 -35.89 55.69 34.37
N GLU A 7 -35.34 54.73 33.61
CA GLU A 7 -34.10 54.06 33.99
C GLU A 7 -32.98 55.10 34.11
N ASP A 8 -32.44 55.23 35.32
CA ASP A 8 -31.33 56.12 35.64
C ASP A 8 -30.08 55.71 34.82
N PRO A 9 -29.57 56.59 33.94
CA PRO A 9 -28.42 56.30 33.10
C PRO A 9 -27.18 55.91 33.92
N ALA A 10 -27.03 56.43 35.14
CA ALA A 10 -25.93 56.08 36.04
C ALA A 10 -25.96 54.60 36.47
N SER A 11 -27.15 54.01 36.62
CA SER A 11 -27.32 52.60 36.99
C SER A 11 -26.98 51.64 35.86
N SER A 12 -27.21 52.05 34.60
CA SER A 12 -26.87 51.28 33.39
C SER A 12 -25.37 51.28 33.13
N GLN A 13 -24.74 52.45 33.30
CA GLN A 13 -23.31 52.67 33.10
C GLN A 13 -22.49 51.94 34.19
N HIS A 14 -22.98 51.95 35.42
CA HIS A 14 -22.35 51.22 36.53
C HIS A 14 -22.52 49.69 36.41
N ARG A 15 -23.61 49.20 35.80
CA ARG A 15 -23.77 47.78 35.43
C ARG A 15 -22.83 47.38 34.29
N GLN A 16 -22.68 48.21 33.26
CA GLN A 16 -21.72 48.01 32.18
C GLN A 16 -20.27 47.97 32.69
N ASP A 17 -19.88 48.89 33.58
CA ASP A 17 -18.52 48.94 34.14
C ASP A 17 -18.20 47.75 35.05
N ARG A 18 -19.16 47.30 35.88
CA ARG A 18 -18.98 46.07 36.66
C ARG A 18 -18.85 44.84 35.76
N PHE A 19 -19.62 44.77 34.68
CA PHE A 19 -19.56 43.68 33.72
C PHE A 19 -18.26 43.68 32.92
N LEU A 20 -17.73 44.85 32.54
CA LEU A 20 -16.43 45.02 31.89
C LEU A 20 -15.27 44.62 32.81
N ARG A 21 -15.30 45.02 34.09
CA ARG A 21 -14.30 44.61 35.11
C ARG A 21 -14.33 43.10 35.38
N TRP A 22 -15.52 42.51 35.47
CA TRP A 22 -15.68 41.07 35.63
C TRP A 22 -15.11 40.30 34.43
N ARG A 23 -15.31 40.77 33.20
CA ARG A 23 -14.71 40.14 32.00
C ARG A 23 -13.20 40.34 31.89
N GLY A 24 -12.67 41.48 32.34
CA GLY A 24 -11.22 41.69 32.46
C GLY A 24 -10.58 40.72 33.46
N PHE A 25 -11.25 40.50 34.60
CA PHE A 25 -10.84 39.50 35.59
C PHE A 25 -10.93 38.07 35.04
N VAL A 26 -12.02 37.71 34.36
CA VAL A 26 -12.19 36.40 33.69
C VAL A 26 -11.11 36.17 32.61
N ARG A 27 -10.69 37.21 31.88
CA ARG A 27 -9.58 37.11 30.91
C ARG A 27 -8.24 36.81 31.59
N ILE A 28 -7.94 37.46 32.71
CA ILE A 28 -6.72 37.21 33.47
C ILE A 28 -6.76 35.79 34.06
N LEU A 29 -7.91 35.37 34.59
CA LEU A 29 -8.11 34.02 35.14
C LEU A 29 -7.93 32.94 34.06
N LEU A 30 -8.53 33.13 32.89
CA LEU A 30 -8.37 32.24 31.74
C LEU A 30 -6.91 32.18 31.25
N ILE A 31 -6.18 33.30 31.21
CA ILE A 31 -4.76 33.29 30.84
C ILE A 31 -3.93 32.47 31.85
N VAL A 32 -4.20 32.64 33.14
CA VAL A 32 -3.53 31.87 34.20
C VAL A 32 -3.89 30.38 34.12
N GLU A 33 -5.15 30.05 33.84
CA GLU A 33 -5.62 28.68 33.67
C GLU A 33 -5.06 28.01 32.42
N VAL A 34 -4.87 28.76 31.33
CA VAL A 34 -4.19 28.30 30.10
C VAL A 34 -2.73 27.99 30.37
N VAL A 35 -2.02 28.87 31.07
CA VAL A 35 -0.62 28.66 31.43
C VAL A 35 -0.52 27.45 32.36
N ALA A 36 -1.44 27.29 33.31
CA ALA A 36 -1.47 26.14 34.21
C ALA A 36 -1.78 24.82 33.46
N LEU A 37 -2.77 24.81 32.56
CA LEU A 37 -3.11 23.64 31.74
C LEU A 37 -2.01 23.29 30.75
N ALA A 38 -1.32 24.28 30.17
CA ALA A 38 -0.15 24.04 29.33
C ALA A 38 1.01 23.41 30.12
N CYS A 39 1.27 23.89 31.35
CA CYS A 39 2.26 23.30 32.25
C CYS A 39 1.86 21.88 32.71
N LEU A 40 0.58 21.65 33.01
CA LEU A 40 0.06 20.34 33.43
C LEU A 40 0.06 19.33 32.28
N ALA A 41 -0.28 19.77 31.06
CA ALA A 41 -0.19 18.96 29.86
C ALA A 41 1.26 18.64 29.50
N TYR A 42 2.18 19.58 29.69
CA TYR A 42 3.62 19.34 29.56
C TYR A 42 4.12 18.30 30.56
N TRP A 43 3.69 18.39 31.83
CA TRP A 43 4.02 17.42 32.86
C TRP A 43 3.49 16.01 32.55
N ASN A 44 2.21 15.89 32.20
CA ASN A 44 1.59 14.62 31.81
C ASN A 44 2.19 14.04 30.51
N ALA A 45 2.62 14.88 29.57
CA ALA A 45 3.28 14.43 28.34
C ALA A 45 4.69 13.86 28.63
N VAL A 46 5.43 14.46 29.59
CA VAL A 46 6.72 13.95 30.05
C VAL A 46 6.57 12.62 30.79
N GLU A 47 5.50 12.47 31.58
CA GLU A 47 5.20 11.26 32.37
C GLU A 47 4.60 10.12 31.52
N SER A 48 3.81 10.41 30.49
CA SER A 48 3.29 9.38 29.57
C SER A 48 4.35 8.88 28.58
N ALA A 49 5.32 9.72 28.19
CA ALA A 49 6.44 9.33 27.34
C ALA A 49 7.39 8.30 27.98
N SER A 50 7.39 8.16 29.31
CA SER A 50 8.16 7.13 30.03
C SER A 50 7.40 5.81 30.23
N ILE A 51 6.07 5.81 30.11
CA ILE A 51 5.20 4.65 30.39
C ILE A 51 4.74 3.95 29.10
N LEU A 52 4.62 4.65 27.98
CA LEU A 52 4.03 4.09 26.74
C LEU A 52 4.89 3.07 25.95
N PRO A 53 6.24 3.14 25.91
CA PRO A 53 7.04 2.16 25.15
C PRO A 53 6.79 0.71 25.58
N SER A 54 6.49 0.48 26.87
CA SER A 54 6.23 -0.85 27.42
C SER A 54 4.85 -1.42 27.05
N LEU A 55 3.89 -0.59 26.64
CA LEU A 55 2.56 -1.02 26.18
C LEU A 55 2.52 -1.29 24.67
N ILE A 56 3.37 -0.60 23.89
CA ILE A 56 3.50 -0.81 22.44
C ILE A 56 4.21 -2.15 22.15
N ASP A 57 5.21 -2.53 22.96
CA ASP A 57 5.87 -3.84 22.85
C ASP A 57 4.96 -5.04 23.19
N GLN A 58 3.81 -4.80 23.83
CA GLN A 58 2.86 -5.85 24.22
C GLN A 58 1.60 -5.92 23.33
N ALA A 59 1.46 -5.02 22.35
CA ALA A 59 0.30 -5.02 21.45
C ALA A 59 0.52 -6.00 20.26
N PRO A 60 -0.48 -6.83 19.89
CA PRO A 60 -0.36 -7.72 18.73
C PRO A 60 -0.17 -6.91 17.44
N LYS A 61 0.73 -7.40 16.57
CA LYS A 61 1.16 -6.81 15.29
C LYS A 61 0.06 -6.84 14.21
N ASP A 62 -1.11 -6.28 14.49
CA ASP A 62 -2.13 -6.01 13.48
C ASP A 62 -1.86 -4.63 12.86
N PRO A 63 -1.49 -4.54 11.58
CA PRO A 63 -1.17 -3.27 10.93
C PRO A 63 -2.35 -2.28 10.96
N PHE A 64 -3.60 -2.76 10.93
CA PHE A 64 -4.77 -1.89 11.06
C PHE A 64 -4.90 -1.32 12.47
N LYS A 65 -4.56 -2.12 13.49
CA LYS A 65 -4.60 -1.68 14.89
C LYS A 65 -3.45 -0.71 15.18
N THR A 66 -2.27 -0.91 14.60
CA THR A 66 -1.15 0.04 14.67
C THR A 66 -1.47 1.35 13.97
N ILE A 67 -2.09 1.31 12.78
CA ILE A 67 -2.58 2.50 12.06
C ILE A 67 -3.68 3.19 12.87
N PHE A 68 -4.62 2.44 13.45
CA PHE A 68 -5.72 2.99 14.24
C PHE A 68 -5.23 3.63 15.55
N ILE A 69 -4.27 3.00 16.24
CA ILE A 69 -3.63 3.54 17.45
C ILE A 69 -2.79 4.77 17.10
N SER A 70 -2.05 4.75 15.98
CA SER A 70 -1.31 5.91 15.47
C SER A 70 -2.24 7.06 15.12
N ALA A 71 -3.32 6.79 14.38
CA ALA A 71 -4.34 7.76 14.03
C ALA A 71 -5.07 8.31 15.27
N ALA A 72 -5.39 7.46 16.25
CA ALA A 72 -5.99 7.87 17.52
C ALA A 72 -5.06 8.76 18.34
N ASN A 73 -3.77 8.45 18.39
CA ASN A 73 -2.75 9.29 19.03
C ASN A 73 -2.61 10.64 18.31
N SER A 74 -2.59 10.66 16.98
CA SER A 74 -2.58 11.90 16.19
C SER A 74 -3.86 12.72 16.39
N LEU A 75 -5.03 12.07 16.48
CA LEU A 75 -6.31 12.71 16.79
C LEU A 75 -6.32 13.32 18.20
N LEU A 76 -5.79 12.62 19.19
CA LEU A 76 -5.67 13.12 20.56
C LEU A 76 -4.73 14.33 20.62
N GLU A 77 -3.60 14.29 19.93
CA GLU A 77 -2.67 15.41 19.83
C GLU A 77 -3.30 16.62 19.12
N LEU A 78 -3.94 16.41 17.97
CA LEU A 78 -4.68 17.46 17.27
C LEU A 78 -5.75 18.09 18.17
N SER A 79 -6.45 17.29 18.98
CA SER A 79 -7.48 17.78 19.89
C SER A 79 -6.89 18.70 20.97
N LEU A 80 -5.77 18.31 21.58
CA LEU A 80 -5.05 19.11 22.59
C LEU A 80 -4.53 20.43 22.01
N LEU A 81 -3.93 20.38 20.83
CA LEU A 81 -3.40 21.57 20.14
C LEU A 81 -4.53 22.54 19.75
N THR A 82 -5.69 21.99 19.37
CA THR A 82 -6.88 22.78 19.05
C THR A 82 -7.45 23.47 20.29
N VAL A 83 -7.51 22.78 21.44
CA VAL A 83 -7.95 23.35 22.73
C VAL A 83 -7.00 24.46 23.19
N LEU A 84 -5.69 24.24 23.12
CA LEU A 84 -4.71 25.27 23.48
C LEU A 84 -4.87 26.52 22.60
N SER A 85 -5.00 26.31 21.30
CA SER A 85 -5.20 27.38 20.32
C SER A 85 -6.53 28.12 20.52
N PHE A 86 -7.56 27.40 20.95
CA PHE A 86 -8.85 27.95 21.33
C PHE A 86 -8.77 28.88 22.53
N LEU A 87 -8.07 28.48 23.57
CA LEU A 87 -7.94 29.33 24.75
C LEU A 87 -7.11 30.59 24.45
N ILE A 88 -6.07 30.47 23.61
CA ILE A 88 -5.31 31.62 23.10
C ILE A 88 -6.22 32.54 22.28
N GLY A 89 -7.04 31.99 21.39
CA GLY A 89 -8.05 32.74 20.67
C GLY A 89 -8.99 33.51 21.60
N ALA A 90 -9.48 32.86 22.65
CA ALA A 90 -10.37 33.49 23.63
C ALA A 90 -9.70 34.64 24.38
N ALA A 91 -8.43 34.49 24.76
CA ALA A 91 -7.65 35.53 25.44
C ALA A 91 -7.45 36.78 24.56
N PHE A 92 -7.25 36.58 23.25
CA PHE A 92 -7.02 37.65 22.28
C PHE A 92 -8.28 38.21 21.64
N SER A 93 -9.48 37.74 22.03
CA SER A 93 -10.72 38.27 21.49
C SER A 93 -10.85 39.77 21.74
N PRO A 94 -11.14 40.59 20.70
CA PRO A 94 -11.49 41.98 20.90
C PRO A 94 -12.76 42.09 21.77
N GLY A 95 -12.89 43.20 22.49
CA GLY A 95 -14.10 43.46 23.29
C GLY A 95 -15.35 43.60 22.40
N ILE A 96 -16.53 43.28 22.93
CA ILE A 96 -17.83 43.29 22.21
C ILE A 96 -18.14 44.64 21.54
N LEU A 97 -17.55 45.74 22.04
CA LEU A 97 -17.74 47.10 21.52
C LEU A 97 -16.90 47.41 20.26
N VAL A 98 -16.01 46.51 19.83
CA VAL A 98 -15.22 46.69 18.61
C VAL A 98 -16.04 46.21 17.41
N THR A 99 -16.61 47.15 16.65
CA THR A 99 -17.50 46.87 15.50
C THR A 99 -16.75 46.67 14.18
N SER A 100 -15.47 47.07 14.08
CA SER A 100 -14.75 47.03 12.81
C SER A 100 -14.10 45.66 12.55
N TRP A 101 -14.54 45.01 11.47
CA TRP A 101 -14.02 43.74 10.96
C TRP A 101 -12.47 43.67 10.85
N PRO A 102 -11.76 44.75 10.46
CA PRO A 102 -10.30 44.74 10.37
C PRO A 102 -9.60 44.54 11.72
N ARG A 103 -10.12 45.12 12.81
CA ARG A 103 -9.53 44.95 14.15
C ARG A 103 -9.74 43.55 14.68
N PHE A 104 -10.90 42.95 14.36
CA PHE A 104 -11.17 41.56 14.67
C PHE A 104 -10.21 40.61 13.95
N LEU A 105 -10.02 40.80 12.64
CA LEU A 105 -9.08 40.00 11.86
C LEU A 105 -7.63 40.15 12.36
N ALA A 106 -7.22 41.36 12.73
CA ALA A 106 -5.90 41.60 13.32
C ALA A 106 -5.71 40.85 14.65
N SER A 107 -6.71 40.90 15.54
CA SER A 107 -6.70 40.17 16.82
C SER A 107 -6.67 38.65 16.62
N TRP A 108 -7.47 38.13 15.68
CA TRP A 108 -7.44 36.71 15.33
C TRP A 108 -6.12 36.28 14.72
N PHE A 109 -5.57 37.06 13.79
CA PHE A 109 -4.29 36.75 13.17
C PHE A 109 -3.15 36.74 14.20
N THR A 110 -3.18 37.66 15.16
CA THR A 110 -2.23 37.67 16.29
C THR A 110 -2.39 36.42 17.16
N ALA A 111 -3.63 36.04 17.48
CA ALA A 111 -3.93 34.84 18.25
C ALA A 111 -3.47 33.57 17.51
N PHE A 112 -3.66 33.50 16.20
CA PHE A 112 -3.21 32.41 15.35
C PHE A 112 -1.68 32.29 15.35
N ILE A 113 -0.96 33.39 15.12
CA ILE A 113 0.53 33.37 15.14
C ILE A 113 1.06 32.89 16.49
N LEU A 114 0.48 33.39 17.58
CA LEU A 114 0.89 33.00 18.92
C LEU A 114 0.55 31.53 19.22
N ALA A 115 -0.66 31.09 18.86
CA ALA A 115 -1.09 29.71 18.99
C ALA A 115 -0.19 28.77 18.20
N PHE A 116 0.08 29.07 16.94
CA PHE A 116 0.96 28.31 16.07
C PHE A 116 2.39 28.23 16.62
N SER A 117 2.91 29.34 17.16
CA SER A 117 4.26 29.36 17.73
C SER A 117 4.36 28.49 18.99
N LEU A 118 3.37 28.57 19.88
CA LEU A 118 3.33 27.79 21.12
C LEU A 118 3.09 26.30 20.87
N THR A 119 2.18 25.94 19.97
CA THR A 119 1.92 24.55 19.59
C THR A 119 3.14 23.93 18.91
N THR A 120 3.85 24.70 18.09
CA THR A 120 5.12 24.27 17.48
C THR A 120 6.20 24.03 18.54
N LEU A 121 6.40 24.97 19.48
CA LEU A 121 7.33 24.81 20.60
C LEU A 121 7.01 23.59 21.47
N PHE A 122 5.73 23.37 21.77
CA PHE A 122 5.26 22.21 22.53
C PHE A 122 5.56 20.89 21.80
N THR A 123 5.30 20.85 20.48
CA THR A 123 5.57 19.67 19.64
C THR A 123 7.06 19.35 19.57
N ILE A 124 7.91 20.38 19.40
CA ILE A 124 9.37 20.23 19.41
C ILE A 124 9.87 19.68 20.75
N GLY A 125 9.38 20.24 21.87
CA GLY A 125 9.74 19.79 23.22
C GLY A 125 9.29 18.35 23.52
N LYS A 126 8.09 17.97 23.11
CA LYS A 126 7.51 16.63 23.33
C LYS A 126 8.27 15.53 22.59
N HIS A 127 8.59 15.75 21.31
CA HIS A 127 9.21 14.70 20.49
C HIS A 127 10.74 14.66 20.59
N ARG A 128 11.37 15.50 21.44
CA ARG A 128 12.84 15.66 21.52
C ARG A 128 13.50 15.76 20.14
N LEU A 129 12.78 16.33 19.18
CA LEU A 129 13.28 16.42 17.82
C LEU A 129 14.49 17.38 17.83
N PRO A 130 15.63 17.03 17.19
CA PRO A 130 16.58 18.07 16.80
C PRO A 130 15.80 19.12 15.99
N ILE A 131 16.31 20.35 15.90
CA ILE A 131 15.71 21.45 15.10
C ILE A 131 15.73 21.05 13.61
N VAL A 132 14.87 20.11 13.25
CA VAL A 132 14.67 19.48 11.97
C VAL A 132 13.17 19.61 11.73
N ILE A 133 12.85 20.14 10.56
CA ILE A 133 11.50 20.54 10.18
C ILE A 133 10.55 19.34 10.41
N PRO A 134 9.47 19.46 11.20
CA PRO A 134 8.50 18.38 11.41
C PRO A 134 7.95 17.88 10.06
N SER A 135 7.52 16.62 10.00
CA SER A 135 6.90 16.07 8.78
C SER A 135 5.73 16.96 8.33
N PHE A 136 5.50 17.05 7.01
CA PHE A 136 4.45 17.92 6.44
C PHE A 136 3.08 17.71 7.10
N VAL A 137 2.75 16.46 7.39
CA VAL A 137 1.50 16.07 8.06
C VAL A 137 1.39 16.74 9.43
N VAL A 138 2.47 16.78 10.21
CA VAL A 138 2.51 17.42 11.54
C VAL A 138 2.41 18.94 11.41
N VAL A 139 3.11 19.57 10.47
CA VAL A 139 3.01 21.03 10.24
C VAL A 139 1.61 21.42 9.78
N LEU A 140 1.01 20.66 8.88
CA LEU A 140 -0.36 20.89 8.41
C LEU A 140 -1.37 20.71 9.54
N ALA A 141 -1.23 19.65 10.34
CA ALA A 141 -2.04 19.43 11.53
C ALA A 141 -1.93 20.59 12.54
N LEU A 142 -0.72 21.10 12.78
CA LEU A 142 -0.48 22.27 13.63
C LEU A 142 -1.16 23.52 13.10
N ILE A 143 -1.04 23.79 11.79
CA ILE A 143 -1.70 24.92 11.15
C ILE A 143 -3.22 24.79 11.30
N VAL A 144 -3.80 23.63 10.97
CA VAL A 144 -5.25 23.40 11.03
C VAL A 144 -5.77 23.52 12.46
N ALA A 145 -5.09 22.91 13.44
CA ALA A 145 -5.45 22.99 14.86
C ALA A 145 -5.36 24.44 15.38
N SER A 146 -4.30 25.17 15.01
CA SER A 146 -4.12 26.56 15.41
C SER A 146 -5.08 27.52 14.74
N LEU A 147 -5.40 27.33 13.46
CA LEU A 147 -6.39 28.13 12.74
C LEU A 147 -7.80 27.93 13.31
N SER A 148 -8.23 26.66 13.40
CA SER A 148 -9.57 26.30 13.87
C SER A 148 -9.78 26.65 15.34
N GLY A 149 -8.82 26.32 16.20
CA GLY A 149 -8.86 26.66 17.62
C GLY A 149 -8.91 28.17 17.83
N SER A 150 -7.93 28.93 17.32
CA SER A 150 -7.88 30.38 17.52
C SER A 150 -9.12 31.10 16.95
N TRP A 151 -9.66 30.63 15.84
CA TRP A 151 -10.91 31.14 15.27
C TRP A 151 -12.09 30.89 16.20
N LEU A 152 -12.31 29.65 16.65
CA LEU A 152 -13.38 29.31 17.59
C LEU A 152 -13.26 30.10 18.90
N GLY A 153 -12.04 30.29 19.41
CA GLY A 153 -11.79 31.00 20.66
C GLY A 153 -12.05 32.50 20.56
N THR A 154 -11.50 33.16 19.54
CA THR A 154 -11.69 34.61 19.33
C THR A 154 -13.14 34.98 19.10
N THR A 155 -13.91 34.04 18.57
CA THR A 155 -15.27 34.29 18.20
C THR A 155 -16.29 33.90 19.26
N TRP A 156 -15.98 32.92 20.12
CA TRP A 156 -16.79 32.55 21.28
C TRP A 156 -17.16 33.75 22.16
N MET A 157 -16.22 34.69 22.33
CA MET A 157 -16.36 35.89 23.15
C MET A 157 -17.28 36.98 22.54
N ARG A 158 -17.70 36.85 21.26
CA ARG A 158 -18.44 37.88 20.51
C ARG A 158 -19.97 37.71 20.54
N SER A 159 -20.49 36.49 20.66
CA SER A 159 -21.94 36.19 20.60
C SER A 159 -22.65 36.28 21.96
N ARG A 160 -23.94 36.64 21.96
CA ARG A 160 -24.83 36.62 23.14
C ARG A 160 -25.30 35.21 23.52
N SER A 161 -25.36 34.26 22.58
CA SER A 161 -25.67 32.85 22.84
C SER A 161 -24.39 32.01 22.73
N LEU A 162 -23.81 31.68 23.90
CA LEU A 162 -22.49 31.05 24.00
C LEU A 162 -22.43 29.65 23.37
N LEU A 163 -23.48 28.83 23.52
CA LEU A 163 -23.48 27.42 23.12
C LEU A 163 -23.95 27.21 21.67
N GLY A 164 -25.06 27.84 21.26
CA GLY A 164 -25.63 27.65 19.93
C GLY A 164 -24.73 28.18 18.81
N TRP A 165 -24.02 29.27 19.06
CA TRP A 165 -23.12 29.86 18.06
C TRP A 165 -21.81 29.07 17.92
N PHE A 166 -21.28 28.53 19.02
CA PHE A 166 -20.15 27.61 19.01
C PHE A 166 -20.47 26.30 18.29
N LEU A 167 -21.61 25.67 18.60
CA LEU A 167 -22.08 24.45 17.93
C LEU A 167 -22.32 24.66 16.43
N PHE A 168 -22.86 25.81 16.04
CA PHE A 168 -23.01 26.15 14.63
C PHE A 168 -21.66 26.24 13.91
N GLN A 169 -20.66 26.88 14.51
CA GLN A 169 -19.34 27.01 13.89
C GLN A 169 -18.58 25.69 13.81
N THR A 170 -18.59 24.87 14.85
CA THR A 170 -17.93 23.55 14.82
C THR A 170 -18.61 22.63 13.81
N CYS A 171 -19.94 22.63 13.77
CA CYS A 171 -20.70 21.88 12.77
C CYS A 171 -20.43 22.41 11.35
N PHE A 172 -20.40 23.74 11.15
CA PHE A 172 -20.09 24.35 9.87
C PHE A 172 -18.67 24.00 9.39
N ILE A 173 -17.66 24.09 10.26
CA ILE A 173 -16.29 23.70 9.93
C ILE A 173 -16.23 22.21 9.60
N GLY A 174 -16.90 21.35 10.39
CA GLY A 174 -16.99 19.92 10.11
C GLY A 174 -17.62 19.61 8.76
N VAL A 175 -18.74 20.26 8.43
CA VAL A 175 -19.42 20.13 7.14
C VAL A 175 -18.54 20.64 5.99
N VAL A 176 -17.83 21.76 6.16
CA VAL A 176 -16.91 22.28 5.15
C VAL A 176 -15.72 21.36 4.94
N PHE A 177 -15.16 20.76 5.99
CA PHE A 177 -14.06 19.81 5.88
C PHE A 177 -14.50 18.50 5.23
N ILE A 178 -15.61 17.91 5.69
CA ILE A 178 -16.14 16.66 5.14
C ILE A 178 -16.59 16.89 3.69
N GLY A 179 -17.37 17.94 3.44
CA GLY A 179 -17.83 18.32 2.11
C GLY A 179 -16.69 18.69 1.17
N GLY A 180 -15.67 19.40 1.67
CA GLY A 180 -14.47 19.73 0.91
C GLY A 180 -13.63 18.50 0.59
N THR A 181 -13.46 17.58 1.54
CA THR A 181 -12.73 16.31 1.31
C THR A 181 -13.48 15.44 0.32
N TYR A 182 -14.81 15.34 0.46
CA TYR A 182 -15.67 14.63 -0.49
C TYR A 182 -15.60 15.26 -1.88
N PHE A 183 -15.68 16.58 -1.99
CA PHE A 183 -15.56 17.31 -3.25
C PHE A 183 -14.18 17.11 -3.90
N MET A 184 -13.10 17.15 -3.12
CA MET A 184 -11.74 16.88 -3.59
C MET A 184 -11.57 15.44 -4.05
N ALA A 185 -12.16 14.46 -3.34
CA ALA A 185 -12.19 13.07 -3.77
C ALA A 185 -12.94 12.93 -5.10
N GLN A 186 -14.10 13.55 -5.25
CA GLN A 186 -14.88 13.57 -6.50
C GLN A 186 -14.13 14.23 -7.66
N LEU A 187 -13.24 15.19 -7.40
CA LEU A 187 -12.37 15.78 -8.43
C LEU A 187 -11.16 14.90 -8.77
N ALA A 188 -10.65 14.14 -7.80
CA ALA A 188 -9.51 13.24 -7.97
C ALA A 188 -9.88 11.97 -8.76
N PHE A 189 -11.12 11.52 -8.62
CA PHE A 189 -11.66 10.33 -9.27
C PHE A 189 -12.49 10.72 -10.50
N SER A 190 -12.22 10.10 -11.65
CA SER A 190 -12.99 10.32 -12.89
C SER A 190 -13.58 9.02 -13.40
N GLY A 191 -14.74 9.09 -14.06
CA GLY A 191 -15.32 7.92 -14.74
C GLY A 191 -14.62 7.58 -16.07
N ASN A 192 -14.01 8.59 -16.72
CA ASN A 192 -13.37 8.43 -18.02
C ASN A 192 -11.86 8.20 -17.86
N PRO A 193 -11.27 7.30 -18.66
CA PRO A 193 -9.82 7.13 -18.74
C PRO A 193 -9.17 8.35 -19.40
N LEU A 194 -7.86 8.49 -19.24
CA LEU A 194 -7.08 9.43 -20.04
C LEU A 194 -7.08 8.95 -21.50
N GLU A 195 -7.07 9.87 -22.47
CA GLU A 195 -6.96 9.50 -23.89
C GLU A 195 -5.51 9.10 -24.22
N ILE A 196 -5.12 7.90 -23.77
CA ILE A 196 -3.79 7.32 -23.97
C ILE A 196 -3.92 6.16 -24.97
N ALA A 197 -2.97 6.09 -25.91
CA ALA A 197 -2.86 4.92 -26.77
C ALA A 197 -2.30 3.75 -25.96
N GLU A 198 -3.03 2.63 -25.96
CA GLU A 198 -2.63 1.40 -25.29
C GLU A 198 -1.31 0.87 -25.87
N THR A 199 -0.36 0.52 -24.98
CA THR A 199 0.88 -0.12 -25.39
C THR A 199 0.69 -1.63 -25.34
N LYS A 200 0.45 -2.26 -26.48
CA LYS A 200 0.43 -3.73 -26.53
C LYS A 200 1.85 -4.28 -26.38
N VAL A 201 2.04 -5.22 -25.46
CA VAL A 201 3.31 -5.89 -25.24
C VAL A 201 3.25 -7.28 -25.87
N ALA A 202 3.94 -7.46 -26.99
CA ALA A 202 4.01 -8.77 -27.65
C ALA A 202 4.97 -9.71 -26.93
N SER A 203 4.88 -11.01 -27.22
CA SER A 203 5.77 -12.04 -26.65
C SER A 203 7.25 -11.74 -26.91
N ASP A 204 7.60 -11.27 -28.11
CA ASP A 204 8.97 -10.87 -28.44
C ASP A 204 9.47 -9.69 -27.60
N ASP A 205 8.61 -8.74 -27.27
CA ASP A 205 8.95 -7.60 -26.42
C ASP A 205 9.27 -8.07 -25.00
N ARG A 206 8.44 -8.95 -24.43
CA ARG A 206 8.68 -9.54 -23.10
C ARG A 206 10.00 -10.31 -23.05
N ARG A 207 10.26 -11.14 -24.07
CA ARG A 207 11.52 -11.90 -24.19
C ARG A 207 12.73 -10.98 -24.29
N ASN A 208 12.65 -9.93 -25.09
CA ASN A 208 13.71 -8.95 -25.23
C ASN A 208 13.99 -8.23 -23.90
N LEU A 209 12.95 -7.79 -23.19
CA LEU A 209 13.08 -7.16 -21.87
C LEU A 209 13.76 -8.11 -20.87
N VAL A 210 13.32 -9.37 -20.78
CA VAL A 210 13.94 -10.38 -19.89
C VAL A 210 15.42 -10.58 -20.21
N LYS A 211 15.76 -10.67 -21.50
CA LYS A 211 17.16 -10.78 -21.96
C LYS A 211 18.00 -9.59 -21.49
N ILE A 212 17.50 -8.37 -21.73
CA ILE A 212 18.16 -7.12 -21.30
C ILE A 212 18.45 -7.15 -19.80
N PHE A 213 17.45 -7.47 -18.95
CA PHE A 213 17.64 -7.51 -17.50
C PHE A 213 18.56 -8.64 -17.03
N LYS A 214 18.55 -9.81 -17.70
CA LYS A 214 19.41 -10.95 -17.34
C LYS A 214 20.88 -10.68 -17.64
N GLU A 215 21.16 -9.95 -18.72
CA GLU A 215 22.49 -9.49 -19.12
C GLU A 215 22.99 -8.34 -18.23
N HIS A 216 22.07 -7.49 -17.79
CA HIS A 216 22.34 -6.31 -16.95
C HIS A 216 22.17 -6.54 -15.45
N ASP A 217 22.09 -7.80 -14.98
CA ASP A 217 21.88 -8.14 -13.56
C ASP A 217 22.96 -7.50 -12.66
N PRO A 218 22.60 -6.52 -11.80
CA PRO A 218 23.56 -5.76 -11.00
C PRO A 218 24.24 -6.59 -9.91
N ARG A 219 23.73 -7.79 -9.61
CA ARG A 219 24.32 -8.70 -8.61
C ARG A 219 25.55 -9.43 -9.14
N LYS A 220 25.72 -9.49 -10.47
CA LYS A 220 26.84 -10.20 -11.13
C LYS A 220 28.10 -9.33 -11.30
N LEU A 221 28.01 -8.03 -10.99
CA LEU A 221 29.12 -7.09 -11.09
C LEU A 221 30.15 -7.32 -9.98
N GLN A 222 31.42 -7.03 -10.27
CA GLN A 222 32.47 -6.97 -9.25
C GLN A 222 32.41 -5.64 -8.47
N SER A 223 32.98 -5.61 -7.26
CA SER A 223 32.77 -4.56 -6.24
C SER A 223 33.20 -3.13 -6.58
N GLU A 224 33.68 -2.86 -7.80
CA GLU A 224 34.02 -1.52 -8.30
C GLU A 224 33.61 -1.30 -9.77
N GLU A 225 33.02 -2.32 -10.43
CA GLU A 225 32.57 -2.21 -11.82
C GLU A 225 31.27 -1.39 -11.89
N THR A 226 31.16 -0.52 -12.89
CA THR A 226 29.90 0.15 -13.22
C THR A 226 29.46 -0.25 -14.62
N ARG A 227 28.15 -0.46 -14.79
CA ARG A 227 27.54 -0.70 -16.09
C ARG A 227 26.46 0.32 -16.38
N LYS A 228 26.17 0.46 -17.67
CA LYS A 228 25.12 1.34 -18.18
C LYS A 228 24.04 0.48 -18.81
N LEU A 229 22.82 0.65 -18.34
CA LEU A 229 21.62 0.15 -18.99
C LEU A 229 20.97 1.34 -19.69
N SER A 230 20.72 1.23 -20.99
CA SER A 230 19.97 2.24 -21.74
C SER A 230 18.68 1.62 -22.22
N LEU A 231 17.56 2.26 -21.89
CA LEU A 231 16.23 1.84 -22.29
C LEU A 231 15.59 2.97 -23.10
N THR A 232 15.02 2.61 -24.24
CA THR A 232 14.23 3.51 -25.07
C THR A 232 12.90 3.84 -24.40
N GLU A 233 12.27 4.93 -24.85
CA GLU A 233 10.89 5.26 -24.43
C GLU A 233 9.93 4.09 -24.70
N THR A 234 10.06 3.40 -25.83
CA THR A 234 9.24 2.22 -26.16
C THR A 234 9.43 1.10 -25.14
N GLU A 235 10.67 0.70 -24.84
CA GLU A 235 10.97 -0.38 -23.89
C GLU A 235 10.49 -0.05 -22.47
N LEU A 236 10.56 1.22 -22.07
CA LEU A 236 10.04 1.65 -20.77
C LEU A 236 8.52 1.64 -20.71
N ASN A 237 7.84 2.06 -21.79
CA ASN A 237 6.38 1.94 -21.88
C ASN A 237 5.95 0.47 -21.84
N GLN A 238 6.63 -0.41 -22.58
CA GLN A 238 6.37 -1.85 -22.54
C GLN A 238 6.56 -2.43 -21.12
N LEU A 239 7.62 -2.01 -20.41
CA LEU A 239 7.86 -2.42 -19.03
C LEU A 239 6.78 -1.93 -18.07
N LEU A 240 6.35 -0.67 -18.21
CA LEU A 240 5.28 -0.11 -17.39
C LEU A 240 3.95 -0.81 -17.66
N SER A 241 3.63 -1.05 -18.93
CA SER A 241 2.43 -1.76 -19.36
C SER A 241 2.39 -3.18 -18.80
N TRP A 242 3.49 -3.93 -18.94
CA TRP A 242 3.60 -5.26 -18.37
C TRP A 242 3.58 -5.25 -16.83
N GLY A 243 4.16 -4.23 -16.19
CA GLY A 243 4.09 -4.07 -14.74
C GLY A 243 2.70 -3.71 -14.22
N LEU A 244 1.87 -3.04 -15.03
CA LEU A 244 0.51 -2.66 -14.68
C LEU A 244 -0.52 -3.73 -15.04
N SER A 245 -0.27 -4.57 -16.06
CA SER A 245 -1.15 -5.71 -16.42
C SER A 245 -1.29 -6.73 -15.29
N VAL A 246 -0.32 -6.75 -14.39
CA VAL A 246 -0.34 -7.50 -13.13
C VAL A 246 -1.49 -7.11 -12.22
N PHE A 247 -1.94 -5.85 -12.25
CA PHE A 247 -3.07 -5.43 -11.45
C PHE A 247 -4.38 -5.68 -12.22
N PRO A 248 -5.43 -6.16 -11.54
CA PRO A 248 -6.70 -6.41 -12.20
C PRO A 248 -7.34 -5.08 -12.62
N GLY A 249 -7.62 -4.94 -13.93
CA GLY A 249 -8.28 -3.78 -14.49
C GLY A 249 -7.69 -3.37 -15.84
N ASP A 250 -8.44 -2.57 -16.58
CA ASP A 250 -7.99 -1.88 -17.79
C ASP A 250 -7.22 -0.62 -17.37
N HIS A 251 -5.92 -0.83 -17.14
CA HIS A 251 -4.95 0.21 -16.81
C HIS A 251 -4.33 0.79 -18.08
N GLN A 252 -4.06 2.09 -18.06
CA GLN A 252 -3.40 2.76 -19.18
C GLN A 252 -2.25 3.61 -18.69
N GLU A 253 -1.18 3.65 -19.47
CA GLU A 253 0.02 4.37 -19.11
C GLU A 253 0.73 4.91 -20.33
N LYS A 254 1.40 6.05 -20.13
CA LYS A 254 2.30 6.62 -21.12
C LYS A 254 3.41 7.39 -20.43
N LEU A 255 4.63 6.96 -20.69
CA LEU A 255 5.85 7.65 -20.35
C LEU A 255 6.40 8.31 -21.61
N THR A 256 6.60 9.63 -21.54
CA THR A 256 7.32 10.37 -22.57
C THR A 256 8.61 10.92 -21.98
N LEU A 257 9.72 10.62 -22.63
CA LEU A 257 11.05 11.04 -22.21
C LEU A 257 11.46 12.29 -22.97
N LYS A 258 11.39 13.44 -22.30
CA LYS A 258 12.00 14.70 -22.73
C LYS A 258 13.25 14.94 -21.90
N LYS A 259 14.25 15.60 -22.46
CA LYS A 259 15.52 15.91 -21.78
C LYS A 259 15.34 16.43 -20.35
N ASN A 260 15.80 15.65 -19.37
CA ASN A 260 15.67 15.87 -17.92
C ASN A 260 14.24 16.08 -17.38
N LEU A 261 13.19 15.85 -18.18
CA LEU A 261 11.81 16.12 -17.81
C LEU A 261 10.90 14.99 -18.30
N PRO A 262 11.02 13.78 -17.72
CA PRO A 262 10.07 12.72 -17.99
C PRO A 262 8.66 13.17 -17.61
N GLU A 263 7.71 12.77 -18.44
CA GLU A 263 6.28 12.99 -18.27
C GLU A 263 5.62 11.61 -18.21
N LEU A 264 4.95 11.32 -17.10
CA LEU A 264 4.24 10.08 -16.86
C LEU A 264 2.74 10.38 -16.70
N GLN A 265 1.95 9.69 -17.51
CA GLN A 265 0.49 9.69 -17.47
C GLN A 265 0.03 8.27 -17.14
N VAL A 266 -0.85 8.11 -16.16
CA VAL A 266 -1.38 6.81 -15.74
C VAL A 266 -2.87 6.93 -15.46
N SER A 267 -3.68 6.00 -15.96
CA SER A 267 -5.08 5.82 -15.62
C SER A 267 -5.24 4.46 -14.97
N LEU A 268 -5.56 4.45 -13.67
CA LEU A 268 -5.74 3.22 -12.90
C LEU A 268 -7.22 2.93 -12.70
N GLN A 269 -7.68 1.76 -13.16
CA GLN A 269 -8.98 1.24 -12.74
C GLN A 269 -8.90 0.76 -11.29
N LEU A 270 -9.82 1.22 -10.44
CA LEU A 270 -9.89 0.75 -9.06
C LEU A 270 -10.86 -0.44 -8.97
N PRO A 271 -10.64 -1.38 -8.02
CA PRO A 271 -11.59 -2.46 -7.77
C PRO A 271 -12.98 -1.88 -7.48
N GLU A 272 -14.01 -2.45 -8.11
CA GLU A 272 -15.39 -2.03 -7.89
C GLU A 272 -15.77 -2.23 -6.41
N ASN A 273 -15.99 -1.13 -5.71
CA ASN A 273 -16.65 -1.12 -4.42
C ASN A 273 -18.03 -0.47 -4.59
N GLN A 274 -18.99 -0.85 -3.73
CA GLN A 274 -20.39 -0.38 -3.75
C GLN A 274 -20.57 1.16 -3.73
N PHE A 275 -19.49 1.94 -3.55
CA PHE A 275 -19.52 3.39 -3.40
C PHE A 275 -18.81 4.17 -4.51
N THR A 276 -17.95 3.55 -5.35
CA THR A 276 -17.23 4.26 -6.42
C THR A 276 -16.76 3.33 -7.54
N SER A 277 -17.35 3.44 -8.73
CA SER A 277 -16.82 2.89 -9.99
C SER A 277 -15.86 3.90 -10.63
N SER A 278 -14.77 4.25 -9.94
CA SER A 278 -13.88 5.34 -10.35
C SER A 278 -12.54 4.88 -10.90
N ARG A 279 -12.06 5.60 -11.91
CA ARG A 279 -10.67 5.57 -12.34
C ARG A 279 -9.90 6.67 -11.63
N LEU A 280 -8.63 6.41 -11.34
CA LEU A 280 -7.68 7.39 -10.83
C LEU A 280 -6.72 7.79 -11.96
N ASN A 281 -6.89 9.02 -12.45
CA ASN A 281 -6.02 9.57 -13.46
C ASN A 281 -4.89 10.37 -12.78
N LEU A 282 -3.64 10.07 -13.14
CA LEU A 282 -2.46 10.72 -12.61
C LEU A 282 -1.63 11.24 -13.77
N THR A 283 -1.20 12.50 -13.69
CA THR A 283 -0.24 13.07 -14.63
C THR A 283 0.83 13.81 -13.86
N THR A 284 2.09 13.44 -14.11
CA THR A 284 3.24 14.02 -13.43
C THR A 284 4.34 14.29 -14.42
N ALA A 285 4.92 15.48 -14.35
CA ALA A 285 6.12 15.82 -15.10
C ALA A 285 7.08 16.58 -14.20
N GLY A 286 8.35 16.19 -14.21
CA GLY A 286 9.30 16.69 -13.23
C GLY A 286 10.74 16.41 -13.59
N GLU A 287 11.64 17.11 -12.90
CA GLU A 287 13.07 16.89 -13.07
C GLU A 287 13.53 15.70 -12.23
N VAL A 288 14.22 14.77 -12.87
CA VAL A 288 14.92 13.68 -12.18
C VAL A 288 16.37 14.08 -12.01
N THR A 289 16.82 14.14 -10.76
CA THR A 289 18.21 14.39 -10.41
C THR A 289 18.77 13.20 -9.65
N THR A 290 20.07 12.98 -9.79
CA THR A 290 20.80 11.99 -8.98
C THR A 290 21.99 12.68 -8.33
N HIS A 291 21.96 12.81 -7.01
CA HIS A 291 23.07 13.36 -6.23
C HIS A 291 23.56 12.31 -5.24
N GLN A 292 24.82 11.86 -5.38
CA GLN A 292 25.50 10.95 -4.45
C GLN A 292 24.74 9.63 -4.15
N GLY A 293 24.03 9.07 -5.14
CA GLY A 293 23.25 7.84 -4.96
C GLY A 293 21.87 8.04 -4.35
N VAL A 294 21.43 9.30 -4.19
CA VAL A 294 20.03 9.63 -3.86
C VAL A 294 19.33 10.06 -5.14
N LEU A 295 18.27 9.33 -5.49
CA LEU A 295 17.33 9.74 -6.54
C LEU A 295 16.50 10.90 -5.99
N GLY A 296 16.50 12.02 -6.69
CA GLY A 296 15.62 13.14 -6.42
C GLY A 296 14.62 13.28 -7.55
N TYR A 297 13.34 13.34 -7.22
CA TYR A 297 12.32 13.77 -8.17
C TYR A 297 11.74 15.10 -7.74
N ARG A 298 11.78 16.06 -8.65
CA ARG A 298 11.21 17.39 -8.45
C ARG A 298 10.04 17.59 -9.41
N PRO A 299 8.79 17.28 -8.98
CA PRO A 299 7.63 17.48 -9.83
C PRO A 299 7.46 18.97 -10.16
N LYS A 300 7.36 19.29 -11.45
CA LYS A 300 6.97 20.62 -11.94
C LYS A 300 5.46 20.72 -12.09
N THR A 301 4.85 19.62 -12.49
CA THR A 301 3.40 19.47 -12.64
C THR A 301 2.97 18.16 -12.00
N PHE A 302 1.84 18.18 -11.31
CA PHE A 302 1.21 17.01 -10.74
C PHE A 302 -0.30 17.22 -10.74
N VAL A 303 -1.01 16.36 -11.44
CA VAL A 303 -2.45 16.41 -11.63
C VAL A 303 -3.04 15.07 -11.18
N ILE A 304 -4.06 15.12 -10.33
CA ILE A 304 -4.83 13.95 -9.89
C ILE A 304 -6.27 14.16 -10.35
N GLY A 305 -6.75 13.37 -11.31
CA GLY A 305 -8.06 13.59 -11.95
C GLY A 305 -8.12 15.00 -12.54
N ASN A 306 -9.02 15.82 -12.00
CA ASN A 306 -9.19 17.23 -12.36
C ASN A 306 -8.47 18.20 -11.42
N LEU A 307 -7.78 17.70 -10.39
CA LEU A 307 -7.07 18.49 -9.40
C LEU A 307 -5.62 18.74 -9.83
N SER A 308 -5.33 19.95 -10.32
CA SER A 308 -3.97 20.39 -10.56
C SER A 308 -3.34 20.94 -9.27
N ILE A 309 -2.27 20.31 -8.79
CA ILE A 309 -1.54 20.81 -7.63
C ILE A 309 -0.70 22.03 -8.02
N PRO A 310 -0.85 23.18 -7.34
CA PRO A 310 -0.06 24.37 -7.66
C PRO A 310 1.46 24.15 -7.52
N PRO A 311 2.30 24.68 -8.43
CA PRO A 311 3.75 24.47 -8.40
C PRO A 311 4.42 24.91 -7.09
N GLY A 312 3.90 25.97 -6.44
CA GLY A 312 4.39 26.41 -5.14
C GLY A 312 4.22 25.36 -4.04
N PHE A 313 3.10 24.62 -4.06
CA PHE A 313 2.83 23.52 -3.14
C PHE A 313 3.70 22.30 -3.46
N LEU A 314 3.94 22.00 -4.74
CA LEU A 314 4.86 20.93 -5.17
C LEU A 314 6.30 21.19 -4.76
N LYS A 315 6.76 22.45 -4.81
CA LYS A 315 8.11 22.81 -4.35
C LYS A 315 8.30 22.57 -2.84
N PHE A 316 7.24 22.74 -2.05
CA PHE A 316 7.28 22.55 -0.60
C PHE A 316 7.07 21.08 -0.19
N CYS A 317 6.06 20.42 -0.77
CA CYS A 317 5.67 19.06 -0.39
C CYS A 317 6.40 17.97 -1.18
N GLY A 318 6.87 18.28 -2.40
CA GLY A 318 7.52 17.31 -3.30
C GLY A 318 8.71 16.60 -2.66
N PRO A 319 9.69 17.33 -2.08
CA PRO A 319 10.82 16.69 -1.39
C PRO A 319 10.38 15.83 -0.20
N ILE A 320 9.33 16.21 0.53
CA ILE A 320 8.85 15.49 1.72
C ILE A 320 8.13 14.20 1.32
N LEU A 321 7.27 14.26 0.31
CA LEU A 321 6.55 13.10 -0.23
C LEU A 321 7.54 12.09 -0.86
N PHE A 322 8.52 12.59 -1.61
CA PHE A 322 9.50 11.74 -2.26
C PHE A 322 10.49 11.12 -1.26
N ASN A 323 11.01 11.89 -0.29
CA ASN A 323 11.89 11.33 0.73
C ASN A 323 11.16 10.34 1.64
N ASN A 324 9.99 10.67 2.18
CA ASN A 324 9.37 9.78 3.19
C ASN A 324 8.98 8.41 2.63
N GLN A 325 8.68 8.30 1.33
CA GLN A 325 8.32 7.04 0.70
C GLN A 325 9.54 6.21 0.25
N TRP A 326 10.70 6.85 0.04
CA TRP A 326 11.95 6.19 -0.35
C TRP A 326 13.01 6.09 0.75
N ASN A 327 12.78 6.69 1.92
CA ASN A 327 13.68 6.65 3.07
C ASN A 327 13.47 5.37 3.89
N SER A 328 13.61 4.23 3.20
CA SER A 328 13.65 2.90 3.80
C SER A 328 15.10 2.40 3.75
N PRO A 329 15.61 1.74 4.81
CA PRO A 329 16.97 1.18 4.80
C PRO A 329 17.22 0.23 3.62
N THR A 330 16.13 -0.33 3.08
CA THR A 330 16.16 -1.24 1.94
C THR A 330 16.14 -0.51 0.61
N ALA A 331 15.28 0.49 0.47
CA ALA A 331 15.25 1.39 -0.67
C ALA A 331 16.59 2.12 -0.86
N ASP A 332 17.20 2.59 0.23
CA ASP A 332 18.54 3.21 0.23
C ASP A 332 19.60 2.29 -0.38
N ARG A 333 19.54 0.98 -0.12
CA ARG A 333 20.52 0.02 -0.68
C ARG A 333 20.40 -0.13 -2.19
N PHE A 334 19.17 -0.12 -2.73
CA PHE A 334 18.96 -0.08 -4.17
C PHE A 334 19.40 1.26 -4.77
N LEU A 335 19.02 2.37 -4.14
CA LEU A 335 19.39 3.72 -4.59
C LEU A 335 20.91 3.95 -4.57
N HIS A 336 21.63 3.45 -3.57
CA HIS A 336 23.10 3.54 -3.52
C HIS A 336 23.84 2.81 -4.65
N SER A 337 23.20 1.77 -5.21
CA SER A 337 23.72 1.10 -6.41
C SER A 337 23.57 1.97 -7.66
N LEU A 338 22.58 2.87 -7.70
CA LEU A 338 22.38 3.81 -8.79
C LEU A 338 23.39 4.95 -8.68
N LYS A 339 24.30 5.06 -9.65
CA LYS A 339 25.31 6.13 -9.68
C LYS A 339 24.82 7.36 -10.41
N LYS A 340 24.11 7.17 -11.52
CA LYS A 340 23.66 8.27 -12.37
C LYS A 340 22.45 7.84 -13.19
N ILE A 341 21.48 8.73 -13.30
CA ILE A 341 20.41 8.61 -14.29
C ILE A 341 20.55 9.80 -15.25
N LYS A 342 20.50 9.51 -16.55
CA LYS A 342 20.48 10.51 -17.61
C LYS A 342 19.23 10.28 -18.46
N ILE A 343 18.41 11.31 -18.61
CA ILE A 343 17.22 11.27 -19.46
C ILE A 343 17.46 12.24 -20.62
N ASP A 344 17.59 11.68 -21.81
CA ASP A 344 17.62 12.41 -23.08
C ASP A 344 16.28 12.20 -23.80
N ASP A 345 16.12 12.81 -24.98
CA ASP A 345 14.89 12.70 -25.75
C ASP A 345 14.72 11.24 -26.25
N GLY A 346 13.68 10.56 -25.77
CA GLY A 346 13.36 9.18 -26.11
C GLY A 346 14.28 8.09 -25.51
N LEU A 347 15.24 8.45 -24.64
CA LEU A 347 16.22 7.51 -24.09
C LEU A 347 16.53 7.80 -22.61
N ALA A 348 16.44 6.77 -21.76
CA ALA A 348 16.90 6.82 -20.39
C ALA A 348 18.12 5.91 -20.21
N THR A 349 19.22 6.47 -19.71
CA THR A 349 20.42 5.72 -19.36
C THR A 349 20.61 5.72 -17.85
N VAL A 350 20.69 4.53 -17.28
CA VAL A 350 20.97 4.28 -15.87
C VAL A 350 22.37 3.70 -15.73
N THR A 351 23.24 4.39 -15.01
CA THR A 351 24.55 3.87 -14.59
C THR A 351 24.44 3.33 -13.18
N TYR A 352 24.81 2.08 -12.98
CA TYR A 352 24.72 1.40 -11.69
C TYR A 352 26.00 0.62 -11.37
N SER A 353 26.22 0.37 -10.08
CA SER A 353 27.29 -0.48 -9.55
C SER A 353 26.73 -1.79 -9.00
N GLN A 354 27.61 -2.62 -8.44
CA GLN A 354 27.19 -3.86 -7.78
C GLN A 354 26.09 -3.59 -6.74
N LEU A 355 25.03 -4.40 -6.82
CA LEU A 355 23.94 -4.41 -5.86
C LEU A 355 24.20 -5.53 -4.83
N ASN A 356 24.68 -5.15 -3.65
CA ASN A 356 24.93 -6.07 -2.53
C ASN A 356 23.65 -6.33 -1.76
N VAL A 357 22.81 -7.19 -2.33
CA VAL A 357 21.55 -7.59 -1.72
C VAL A 357 21.58 -9.08 -1.43
N ASN A 358 21.42 -9.44 -0.15
CA ASN A 358 21.22 -10.83 0.26
C ASN A 358 19.73 -11.19 0.18
N ARG A 359 19.42 -12.47 0.39
CA ARG A 359 18.04 -12.97 0.36
C ARG A 359 17.11 -12.24 1.33
N GLU A 360 17.62 -11.94 2.52
CA GLU A 360 16.86 -11.30 3.57
C GLU A 360 16.48 -9.86 3.23
N ASN A 361 17.43 -9.09 2.69
CA ASN A 361 17.18 -7.72 2.27
C ASN A 361 16.10 -7.66 1.17
N LEU A 362 16.00 -8.66 0.29
CA LEU A 362 14.90 -8.72 -0.70
C LEU A 362 13.55 -8.96 -0.03
N ARG A 363 13.48 -9.92 0.89
CA ARG A 363 12.23 -10.24 1.62
C ARG A 363 11.77 -9.05 2.45
N GLN A 364 12.68 -8.41 3.19
CA GLN A 364 12.38 -7.21 3.96
C GLN A 364 11.90 -6.06 3.05
N ALA A 365 12.50 -5.88 1.87
CA ALA A 365 11.97 -4.92 0.88
C ALA A 365 10.50 -5.22 0.56
N MET A 366 10.21 -6.48 0.24
CA MET A 366 8.86 -6.90 -0.16
C MET A 366 7.86 -6.74 1.00
N LEU A 367 8.26 -6.98 2.24
CA LEU A 367 7.45 -6.72 3.44
C LEU A 367 7.23 -5.21 3.66
N GLU A 368 8.28 -4.40 3.59
CA GLU A 368 8.22 -2.94 3.75
C GLU A 368 7.32 -2.26 2.69
N PHE A 369 7.39 -2.74 1.45
CA PHE A 369 6.54 -2.26 0.34
C PHE A 369 5.15 -2.91 0.32
N GLY A 370 4.82 -3.79 1.27
CA GLY A 370 3.52 -4.46 1.35
C GLY A 370 3.25 -5.44 0.19
N LEU A 371 4.30 -5.90 -0.49
CA LEU A 371 4.20 -6.87 -1.59
C LEU A 371 3.97 -8.29 -1.08
N ILE A 372 4.38 -8.62 0.15
CA ILE A 372 4.13 -9.91 0.79
C ILE A 372 3.69 -9.70 2.25
N GLU A 373 2.99 -10.67 2.82
CA GLU A 373 2.61 -10.71 4.24
C GLU A 373 3.62 -11.53 5.04
N ASP A 374 3.89 -11.15 6.29
CA ASP A 374 4.72 -11.95 7.18
C ASP A 374 3.93 -13.13 7.77
N LEU A 375 4.08 -14.30 7.14
CA LEU A 375 3.48 -15.57 7.57
C LEU A 375 4.53 -16.57 8.08
N GLU A 376 5.78 -16.13 8.32
CA GLU A 376 6.92 -17.01 8.62
C GLU A 376 6.68 -17.99 9.79
N PRO A 377 6.11 -17.59 10.94
CA PRO A 377 5.84 -18.52 12.03
C PRO A 377 4.87 -19.63 11.64
N THR A 378 3.83 -19.27 10.88
CA THR A 378 2.80 -20.21 10.44
C THR A 378 3.32 -21.14 9.34
N ILE A 379 4.09 -20.61 8.38
CA ILE A 379 4.73 -21.41 7.32
C ILE A 379 5.69 -22.45 7.93
N THR A 380 6.42 -22.06 8.97
CA THR A 380 7.36 -22.96 9.67
C THR A 380 6.68 -24.21 10.21
N ILE A 381 5.44 -24.10 10.70
CA ILE A 381 4.65 -25.23 11.18
C ILE A 381 4.40 -26.21 10.03
N TYR A 382 3.89 -25.73 8.89
CA TYR A 382 3.56 -26.59 7.75
C TYR A 382 4.79 -27.20 7.07
N VAL A 383 5.90 -26.48 7.01
CA VAL A 383 7.17 -27.04 6.52
C VAL A 383 7.64 -28.18 7.44
N ASN A 384 7.53 -28.02 8.76
CA ASN A 384 7.83 -29.10 9.71
C ASN A 384 6.88 -30.29 9.56
N THR A 385 5.59 -30.04 9.31
CA THR A 385 4.61 -31.10 9.01
C THR A 385 5.04 -31.93 7.79
N LEU A 386 5.44 -31.28 6.70
CA LEU A 386 5.92 -31.95 5.49
C LEU A 386 7.22 -32.72 5.73
N ILE A 387 8.16 -32.12 6.48
CA ILE A 387 9.41 -32.79 6.89
C ILE A 387 9.09 -34.08 7.66
N GLY A 388 8.26 -34.02 8.70
CA GLY A 388 7.87 -35.18 9.49
C GLY A 388 7.12 -36.24 8.66
N LEU A 389 6.26 -35.82 7.74
CA LEU A 389 5.58 -36.73 6.80
C LEU A 389 6.59 -37.50 5.94
N SER A 390 7.63 -36.83 5.43
CA SER A 390 8.67 -37.43 4.59
C SER A 390 9.63 -38.39 5.32
N GLU A 391 9.71 -38.27 6.64
CA GLU A 391 10.48 -39.16 7.52
C GLU A 391 9.70 -40.44 7.81
N ASN A 392 8.39 -40.31 8.04
CA ASN A 392 7.52 -41.42 8.43
C ASN A 392 7.03 -42.25 7.25
N ARG A 393 7.07 -41.73 6.01
CA ARG A 393 6.61 -42.44 4.81
C ARG A 393 7.68 -42.52 3.73
N PRO A 394 8.03 -43.75 3.25
CA PRO A 394 9.04 -43.92 2.21
C PRO A 394 8.53 -43.53 0.81
N GLN A 395 7.23 -43.65 0.56
CA GLN A 395 6.57 -43.21 -0.67
C GLN A 395 5.48 -42.22 -0.31
N LEU A 396 5.41 -41.13 -1.07
CA LEU A 396 4.45 -40.05 -0.89
C LEU A 396 3.71 -39.83 -2.20
N THR A 397 2.42 -39.58 -2.10
CA THR A 397 1.59 -39.10 -3.20
C THR A 397 1.35 -37.59 -3.06
N PHE A 398 0.85 -36.96 -4.11
CA PHE A 398 0.46 -35.55 -4.07
C PHE A 398 -0.63 -35.33 -3.02
N GLY A 399 -1.63 -36.22 -2.99
CA GLY A 399 -2.71 -36.22 -2.01
C GLY A 399 -2.21 -36.34 -0.57
N ASP A 400 -1.23 -37.22 -0.27
CA ASP A 400 -0.69 -37.34 1.08
C ASP A 400 -0.17 -36.00 1.63
N CYS A 401 0.54 -35.22 0.80
CA CYS A 401 1.07 -33.93 1.21
C CYS A 401 -0.04 -32.88 1.42
N PHE A 402 -1.00 -32.80 0.49
CA PHE A 402 -2.09 -31.83 0.57
C PHE A 402 -3.03 -32.12 1.73
N VAL A 403 -3.44 -33.38 1.89
CA VAL A 403 -4.31 -33.81 2.99
C VAL A 403 -3.65 -33.55 4.33
N GLU A 404 -2.38 -33.91 4.52
CA GLU A 404 -1.69 -33.71 5.80
C GLU A 404 -1.60 -32.23 6.18
N VAL A 405 -1.16 -31.38 5.24
CA VAL A 405 -0.99 -29.94 5.48
C VAL A 405 -2.35 -29.27 5.74
N PHE A 406 -3.38 -29.57 4.95
CA PHE A 406 -4.70 -28.95 5.12
C PHE A 406 -5.51 -29.55 6.28
N SER A 407 -5.21 -30.78 6.72
CA SER A 407 -5.73 -31.31 7.99
C SER A 407 -5.21 -30.51 9.17
N GLU A 408 -3.93 -30.16 9.16
CA GLU A 408 -3.35 -29.29 10.19
C GLU A 408 -3.91 -27.87 10.11
N ALA A 409 -4.08 -27.32 8.89
CA ALA A 409 -4.72 -26.02 8.71
C ALA A 409 -6.15 -25.99 9.24
N ARG A 410 -6.93 -27.04 9.01
CA ARG A 410 -8.30 -27.17 9.54
C ARG A 410 -8.34 -27.14 11.06
N LYS A 411 -7.45 -27.86 11.74
CA LYS A 411 -7.39 -27.86 13.23
C LYS A 411 -7.08 -26.46 13.75
N ARG A 412 -6.11 -25.78 13.13
CA ARG A 412 -5.67 -24.44 13.54
C ARG A 412 -6.69 -23.35 13.21
N SER A 413 -7.52 -23.57 12.20
CA SER A 413 -8.59 -22.66 11.79
C SER A 413 -9.75 -22.59 12.79
N VAL A 414 -9.82 -23.51 13.76
CA VAL A 414 -10.82 -23.45 14.85
C VAL A 414 -10.63 -22.19 15.70
N ASP A 415 -9.37 -21.87 16.03
CA ASP A 415 -9.02 -20.71 16.86
C ASP A 415 -8.31 -19.59 16.06
N GLY A 416 -7.96 -19.87 14.80
CA GLY A 416 -7.20 -18.99 13.91
C GLY A 416 -7.98 -18.48 12.70
N ASP A 417 -7.29 -17.77 11.81
CA ASP A 417 -7.86 -17.31 10.54
C ASP A 417 -7.65 -18.37 9.45
N PRO A 418 -8.71 -19.03 8.95
CA PRO A 418 -8.58 -20.09 7.94
C PRO A 418 -7.89 -19.61 6.66
N VAL A 419 -8.07 -18.34 6.28
CA VAL A 419 -7.41 -17.78 5.09
C VAL A 419 -5.91 -17.71 5.31
N LYS A 420 -5.44 -17.26 6.48
CA LYS A 420 -4.00 -17.18 6.79
C LYS A 420 -3.37 -18.56 6.91
N GLU A 421 -4.08 -19.52 7.50
CA GLU A 421 -3.61 -20.90 7.61
C GLU A 421 -3.47 -21.53 6.22
N ASN A 422 -4.45 -21.36 5.33
CA ASN A 422 -4.37 -21.85 3.94
C ASN A 422 -3.25 -21.17 3.13
N ARG A 423 -3.07 -19.85 3.26
CA ARG A 423 -1.96 -19.12 2.63
C ARG A 423 -0.62 -19.71 3.04
N ALA A 424 -0.39 -19.92 4.33
CA ALA A 424 0.85 -20.49 4.84
C ALA A 424 1.06 -21.96 4.41
N ALA A 425 -0.01 -22.76 4.39
CA ALA A 425 -0.01 -24.14 3.89
C ALA A 425 0.42 -24.22 2.41
N ILE A 426 -0.18 -23.40 1.55
CA ILE A 426 0.15 -23.33 0.12
C ILE A 426 1.62 -22.93 -0.10
N LEU A 427 2.11 -21.95 0.64
CA LEU A 427 3.51 -21.51 0.55
C LEU A 427 4.49 -22.62 0.97
N ALA A 428 4.16 -23.39 2.01
CA ALA A 428 4.95 -24.53 2.43
C ALA A 428 4.97 -25.64 1.36
N LEU A 429 3.82 -25.95 0.76
CA LEU A 429 3.69 -26.90 -0.36
C LEU A 429 4.50 -26.45 -1.58
N GLY A 430 4.41 -25.17 -1.96
CA GLY A 430 5.22 -24.61 -3.05
C GLY A 430 6.72 -24.73 -2.82
N TYR A 431 7.19 -24.52 -1.58
CA TYR A 431 8.61 -24.72 -1.26
C TYR A 431 9.04 -26.19 -1.29
N ALA A 432 8.22 -27.10 -0.76
CA ALA A 432 8.57 -28.52 -0.67
C ALA A 432 8.43 -29.26 -2.02
N LEU A 433 7.32 -29.08 -2.71
CA LEU A 433 6.94 -29.80 -3.93
C LEU A 433 7.30 -29.03 -5.20
N GLY A 434 7.25 -27.69 -5.15
CA GLY A 434 7.49 -26.82 -6.29
C GLY A 434 8.96 -26.52 -6.51
N HIS A 435 9.47 -25.50 -5.83
CA HIS A 435 10.84 -25.04 -6.06
C HIS A 435 11.53 -24.47 -4.82
N ARG A 436 12.76 -24.95 -4.54
CA ARG A 436 13.59 -24.52 -3.38
C ARG A 436 13.87 -23.01 -3.29
N LYS A 437 13.74 -22.28 -4.41
CA LYS A 437 13.93 -20.82 -4.45
C LYS A 437 12.80 -20.08 -3.74
N LEU A 438 11.60 -20.67 -3.63
CA LEU A 438 10.48 -20.05 -2.94
C LEU A 438 10.78 -19.76 -1.47
N ARG A 439 11.71 -20.51 -0.85
CA ARG A 439 12.22 -20.22 0.50
C ARG A 439 12.67 -18.76 0.68
N LEU A 440 13.16 -18.11 -0.38
CA LEU A 440 13.50 -16.67 -0.37
C LEU A 440 12.37 -15.80 0.19
N PHE A 441 11.12 -16.16 -0.08
CA PHE A 441 9.95 -15.38 0.30
C PHE A 441 9.34 -15.79 1.63
N LEU A 442 9.77 -16.92 2.23
CA LEU A 442 9.08 -17.54 3.36
C LEU A 442 9.62 -17.11 4.73
N GLY A 443 10.87 -16.66 4.80
CA GLY A 443 11.55 -16.30 6.06
C GLY A 443 12.78 -17.13 6.36
N GLU A 444 13.66 -16.59 7.20
CA GLU A 444 14.94 -17.22 7.54
C GLU A 444 14.76 -18.42 8.47
N ASN A 445 13.83 -18.30 9.43
CA ASN A 445 13.57 -19.32 10.44
C ASN A 445 12.79 -20.51 9.87
N VAL A 446 12.29 -20.40 8.62
CA VAL A 446 11.65 -21.51 7.94
C VAL A 446 12.67 -22.66 7.76
N PRO A 447 12.35 -23.88 8.22
CA PRO A 447 13.24 -25.02 8.20
C PRO A 447 13.81 -25.32 6.81
N VAL A 448 15.07 -25.75 6.79
CA VAL A 448 15.71 -26.21 5.56
C VAL A 448 15.30 -27.65 5.30
N ILE A 449 14.56 -27.88 4.21
CA ILE A 449 14.27 -29.22 3.74
C ILE A 449 15.58 -29.81 3.19
N SER A 450 15.98 -30.98 3.70
CA SER A 450 17.24 -31.61 3.29
C SER A 450 17.22 -32.00 1.81
N ASN A 451 18.39 -32.14 1.20
CA ASN A 451 18.48 -32.57 -0.20
C ASN A 451 17.86 -33.96 -0.44
N GLU A 452 17.88 -34.84 0.55
CA GLU A 452 17.27 -36.17 0.44
C GLU A 452 15.74 -36.08 0.46
N GLN A 453 15.18 -35.26 1.34
CA GLN A 453 13.74 -34.98 1.38
C GLN A 453 13.27 -34.28 0.10
N LEU A 454 14.00 -33.28 -0.40
CA LEU A 454 13.69 -32.66 -1.70
C LEU A 454 13.72 -33.67 -2.85
N LYS A 455 14.63 -34.65 -2.83
CA LYS A 455 14.63 -35.73 -3.84
C LYS A 455 13.41 -36.63 -3.73
N LYS A 456 12.88 -36.86 -2.53
CA LYS A 456 11.62 -37.60 -2.33
C LYS A 456 10.44 -36.80 -2.87
N PHE A 457 10.31 -35.54 -2.47
CA PHE A 457 9.23 -34.66 -2.93
C PHE A 457 9.22 -34.48 -4.44
N ARG A 458 10.40 -34.36 -5.07
CA ARG A 458 10.50 -34.30 -6.53
C ARG A 458 10.01 -35.54 -7.26
N LYS A 459 9.82 -36.69 -6.61
CA LYS A 459 9.26 -37.88 -7.27
C LYS A 459 7.73 -37.88 -7.27
N ILE A 460 7.11 -36.96 -6.53
CA ILE A 460 5.66 -36.85 -6.44
C ILE A 460 5.11 -36.38 -7.77
N LYS A 461 4.09 -37.08 -8.24
CA LYS A 461 3.41 -36.84 -9.49
C LYS A 461 2.00 -36.34 -9.22
N LEU A 462 1.51 -35.50 -10.11
CA LEU A 462 0.13 -35.08 -10.25
C LEU A 462 -0.30 -35.48 -11.66
N ARG A 463 -1.36 -36.28 -11.80
CA ARG A 463 -1.81 -36.86 -13.08
C ARG A 463 -0.66 -37.58 -13.82
N ASP A 464 0.07 -38.41 -13.07
CA ASP A 464 1.26 -39.15 -13.51
C ASP A 464 2.47 -38.30 -13.97
N ARG A 465 2.40 -36.97 -13.81
CA ARG A 465 3.43 -36.00 -14.23
C ARG A 465 4.11 -35.30 -13.05
N GLN A 466 5.44 -35.26 -13.09
CA GLN A 466 6.27 -34.67 -12.03
C GLN A 466 6.37 -33.14 -12.19
N ASP A 467 6.44 -32.68 -13.42
CA ASP A 467 6.45 -31.29 -13.83
C ASP A 467 5.12 -30.59 -13.47
N TRP A 468 3.98 -31.26 -13.65
CA TRP A 468 2.67 -30.73 -13.24
C TRP A 468 2.57 -30.46 -11.73
N THR A 469 3.16 -31.32 -10.88
CA THR A 469 3.29 -31.05 -9.44
C THR A 469 3.99 -29.71 -9.18
N GLN A 470 5.05 -29.41 -9.95
CA GLN A 470 5.81 -28.18 -9.78
C GLN A 470 5.03 -26.96 -10.29
N HIS A 471 4.46 -27.04 -11.49
CA HIS A 471 3.61 -26.00 -12.07
C HIS A 471 2.47 -25.62 -11.12
N PHE A 472 1.68 -26.62 -10.72
CA PHE A 472 0.56 -26.41 -9.80
C PHE A 472 0.99 -25.74 -8.49
N THR A 473 2.01 -26.27 -7.81
CA THR A 473 2.39 -25.78 -6.47
C THR A 473 3.18 -24.47 -6.48
N VAL A 474 3.96 -24.20 -7.53
CA VAL A 474 4.63 -22.91 -7.72
C VAL A 474 3.60 -21.84 -8.05
N SER A 475 2.67 -22.11 -8.97
CA SER A 475 1.63 -21.16 -9.35
C SER A 475 0.65 -20.88 -8.21
N ALA A 476 0.29 -21.90 -7.41
CA ALA A 476 -0.46 -21.70 -6.18
C ALA A 476 0.30 -20.81 -5.17
N ALA A 477 1.61 -21.02 -4.99
CA ALA A 477 2.42 -20.21 -4.07
C ALA A 477 2.59 -18.77 -4.56
N LEU A 478 2.81 -18.57 -5.86
CA LEU A 478 2.89 -17.24 -6.46
C LEU A 478 1.55 -16.50 -6.34
N GLN A 479 0.42 -17.17 -6.58
CA GLN A 479 -0.93 -16.63 -6.36
C GLN A 479 -1.08 -16.04 -4.94
N VAL A 480 -0.62 -16.77 -3.92
CA VAL A 480 -0.67 -16.34 -2.51
C VAL A 480 0.29 -15.17 -2.25
N LEU A 481 1.50 -15.19 -2.84
CA LEU A 481 2.49 -14.12 -2.66
C LEU A 481 2.08 -12.81 -3.34
N SER A 482 1.34 -12.86 -4.45
CA SER A 482 1.24 -11.73 -5.39
C SER A 482 -0.14 -11.08 -5.55
N ASN A 483 -1.17 -11.55 -4.85
CA ASN A 483 -2.56 -11.17 -5.12
C ASN A 483 -2.92 -11.36 -6.60
N SER A 484 -2.97 -12.63 -7.00
CA SER A 484 -3.57 -13.16 -8.23
C SER A 484 -2.85 -13.05 -9.57
N SER A 485 -2.82 -11.90 -10.25
CA SER A 485 -2.52 -11.90 -11.69
C SER A 485 -1.04 -12.15 -12.05
N ILE A 486 -0.10 -11.91 -11.13
CA ILE A 486 1.35 -12.11 -11.39
C ILE A 486 1.68 -13.58 -11.68
N SER A 487 0.99 -14.52 -11.01
CA SER A 487 1.27 -15.95 -11.15
C SER A 487 1.08 -16.42 -12.59
N MET A 488 -0.03 -15.98 -13.20
CA MET A 488 -0.43 -16.35 -14.55
C MET A 488 0.52 -15.77 -15.61
N ASP A 489 0.90 -14.50 -15.48
CA ASP A 489 1.84 -13.84 -16.39
C ASP A 489 3.23 -14.49 -16.35
N ILE A 490 3.68 -14.96 -15.18
CA ILE A 490 4.95 -15.69 -15.04
C ILE A 490 4.89 -17.05 -15.74
N GLY A 491 3.77 -17.78 -15.61
CA GLY A 491 3.55 -19.06 -16.29
C GLY A 491 3.60 -18.88 -17.81
N ILE A 492 2.82 -17.93 -18.35
CA ILE A 492 2.81 -17.61 -19.78
C ILE A 492 4.20 -17.22 -20.28
N LEU A 493 4.92 -16.36 -19.54
CA LEU A 493 6.29 -15.97 -19.91
C LEU A 493 7.24 -17.19 -19.98
N LYS A 494 7.10 -18.15 -19.07
CA LYS A 494 7.89 -19.39 -19.10
C LYS A 494 7.62 -20.15 -20.41
N GLU A 495 6.36 -20.34 -20.76
CA GLU A 495 5.97 -21.07 -21.98
C GLU A 495 6.45 -20.33 -23.25
N GLU A 496 6.37 -18.99 -23.28
CA GLU A 496 6.92 -18.18 -24.37
C GLU A 496 8.45 -18.30 -24.50
N LEU A 497 9.16 -18.49 -23.39
CA LEU A 497 10.61 -18.71 -23.39
C LEU A 497 10.97 -20.13 -23.83
N ASP A 498 10.19 -21.13 -23.42
CA ASP A 498 10.41 -22.53 -23.78
C ASP A 498 10.07 -22.81 -25.27
N ALA A 499 9.14 -22.04 -25.86
CA ALA A 499 8.85 -22.06 -27.30
C ALA A 499 10.04 -21.67 -28.20
N ASN A 500 11.01 -20.90 -27.67
CA ASN A 500 12.16 -20.37 -28.41
C ASN A 500 13.47 -21.08 -28.05
N GLY A 501 13.55 -22.38 -28.38
CA GLY A 501 14.75 -23.21 -28.20
C GLY A 501 14.82 -23.98 -26.88
N GLY A 502 13.72 -24.02 -26.13
CA GLY A 502 13.52 -24.90 -24.97
C GLY A 502 12.76 -26.17 -25.35
N SER A 503 11.80 -26.56 -24.51
CA SER A 503 10.94 -27.74 -24.71
C SER A 503 9.75 -27.51 -25.66
N GLY A 504 9.48 -26.26 -26.05
CA GLY A 504 8.24 -25.88 -26.74
C GLY A 504 7.16 -25.38 -25.76
N PHE A 505 6.17 -24.66 -26.29
CA PHE A 505 5.00 -24.18 -25.56
C PHE A 505 4.07 -25.34 -25.19
N SER A 506 3.58 -25.39 -23.95
CA SER A 506 2.75 -26.48 -23.42
C SER A 506 1.43 -25.98 -22.83
N PHE A 507 0.31 -26.35 -23.46
CA PHE A 507 -1.01 -26.08 -22.88
C PHE A 507 -1.28 -26.95 -21.65
N GLY A 508 -0.64 -28.12 -21.51
CA GLY A 508 -0.73 -28.91 -20.28
C GLY A 508 0.02 -28.27 -19.10
N ASP A 509 1.15 -27.59 -19.35
CA ASP A 509 1.84 -26.81 -18.32
C ASP A 509 0.96 -25.62 -17.87
N LEU A 510 0.32 -24.94 -18.83
CA LEU A 510 -0.68 -23.90 -18.54
C LEU A 510 -1.87 -24.45 -17.74
N LEU A 511 -2.38 -25.64 -18.08
CA LEU A 511 -3.45 -26.27 -17.31
C LEU A 511 -3.04 -26.44 -15.84
N ALA A 512 -1.84 -26.97 -15.58
CA ALA A 512 -1.34 -27.15 -14.23
C ALA A 512 -1.13 -25.81 -13.49
N ASP A 513 -0.61 -24.79 -14.16
CA ASP A 513 -0.43 -23.45 -13.59
C ASP A 513 -1.75 -22.78 -13.22
N ARG A 514 -2.76 -22.89 -14.09
CA ARG A 514 -4.08 -22.32 -13.86
C ARG A 514 -4.85 -23.08 -12.80
N ALA A 515 -4.77 -24.41 -12.76
CA ALA A 515 -5.36 -25.21 -11.70
C ALA A 515 -4.76 -24.87 -10.33
N GLY A 516 -3.44 -24.69 -10.24
CA GLY A 516 -2.76 -24.24 -9.02
C GLY A 516 -3.20 -22.84 -8.57
N THR A 517 -3.32 -21.92 -9.52
CA THR A 517 -3.84 -20.57 -9.29
C THR A 517 -5.29 -20.59 -8.78
N MET A 518 -6.16 -21.38 -9.41
CA MET A 518 -7.56 -21.54 -8.99
C MET A 518 -7.66 -22.15 -7.60
N PHE A 519 -6.88 -23.20 -7.31
CA PHE A 519 -6.79 -23.79 -5.98
C PHE A 519 -6.46 -22.75 -4.91
N ALA A 520 -5.41 -21.96 -5.13
CA ALA A 520 -4.99 -20.93 -4.18
C ALA A 520 -6.02 -19.80 -4.06
N PHE A 521 -6.67 -19.41 -5.15
CA PHE A 521 -7.77 -18.44 -5.13
C PHE A 521 -8.95 -18.95 -4.28
N GLN A 522 -9.44 -20.16 -4.53
CA GLN A 522 -10.55 -20.74 -3.76
C GLN A 522 -10.16 -20.91 -2.28
N ALA A 523 -8.93 -21.35 -2.01
CA ALA A 523 -8.43 -21.54 -0.65
C ALA A 523 -8.35 -20.26 0.19
N THR A 524 -8.32 -19.07 -0.45
CA THR A 524 -7.96 -17.81 0.24
C THR A 524 -8.90 -16.63 -0.04
N SER A 525 -9.89 -16.79 -0.93
CA SER A 525 -10.83 -15.74 -1.33
C SER A 525 -11.80 -15.32 -0.21
N SER A 526 -12.23 -16.24 0.64
CA SER A 526 -13.08 -15.95 1.79
C SER A 526 -12.86 -16.96 2.92
N LYS A 527 -13.29 -16.64 4.14
CA LYS A 527 -13.25 -17.59 5.26
C LYS A 527 -14.11 -18.83 5.01
N ALA A 528 -15.26 -18.66 4.33
CA ALA A 528 -16.14 -19.77 4.00
C ALA A 528 -15.47 -20.73 3.01
N ASN A 529 -14.95 -20.21 1.89
CA ASN A 529 -14.27 -21.00 0.87
C ASN A 529 -13.01 -21.67 1.43
N ALA A 530 -12.27 -20.97 2.31
CA ALA A 530 -11.10 -21.52 2.98
C ALA A 530 -11.44 -22.75 3.84
N ILE A 531 -12.54 -22.70 4.61
CA ILE A 531 -13.02 -23.82 5.43
C ILE A 531 -13.60 -24.94 4.57
N GLU A 532 -14.33 -24.60 3.51
CA GLU A 532 -14.91 -25.57 2.59
C GLU A 532 -13.84 -26.41 1.90
N LEU A 533 -12.80 -25.76 1.35
CA LEU A 533 -11.68 -26.45 0.71
C LEU A 533 -10.91 -27.34 1.71
N GLN A 534 -10.70 -26.86 2.95
CA GLN A 534 -10.13 -27.66 4.03
C GLN A 534 -10.99 -28.91 4.29
N ASN A 535 -12.32 -28.77 4.40
CA ASN A 535 -13.23 -29.89 4.62
C ASN A 535 -13.20 -30.88 3.46
N HIS A 536 -13.20 -30.38 2.22
CA HIS A 536 -13.18 -31.22 1.02
C HIS A 536 -11.92 -32.08 0.99
N LEU A 537 -10.73 -31.48 1.15
CA LEU A 537 -9.44 -32.19 1.23
C LEU A 537 -9.42 -33.27 2.34
N ASN A 538 -10.10 -33.03 3.47
CA ASN A 538 -10.15 -33.99 4.57
C ASN A 538 -11.19 -35.11 4.39
N SER A 539 -12.14 -34.97 3.46
CA SER A 539 -13.16 -35.99 3.17
C SER A 539 -12.68 -37.08 2.21
N GLY A 540 -11.62 -36.79 1.45
CA GLY A 540 -10.99 -37.66 0.47
C GLY A 540 -10.21 -36.81 -0.53
N PHE A 541 -9.14 -37.36 -1.11
CA PHE A 541 -8.38 -36.67 -2.14
C PHE A 541 -8.44 -37.45 -3.45
N GLN A 542 -8.99 -36.85 -4.49
CA GLN A 542 -8.84 -37.29 -5.87
C GLN A 542 -8.26 -36.16 -6.70
N GLU A 543 -7.29 -36.47 -7.57
CA GLU A 543 -6.65 -35.44 -8.41
C GLU A 543 -7.67 -34.74 -9.33
N SER A 544 -8.68 -35.47 -9.80
CA SER A 544 -9.78 -34.94 -10.61
C SER A 544 -10.62 -33.87 -9.94
N ASP A 545 -10.58 -33.79 -8.62
CA ASP A 545 -11.32 -32.79 -7.86
C ASP A 545 -10.65 -31.42 -7.96
N TYR A 546 -9.38 -31.34 -8.37
CA TYR A 546 -8.57 -30.10 -8.35
C TYR A 546 -7.92 -29.76 -9.70
N ILE A 547 -7.67 -30.76 -10.54
CA ILE A 547 -7.11 -30.58 -11.88
C ILE A 547 -7.78 -31.56 -12.84
N PRO A 548 -8.33 -31.11 -13.98
CA PRO A 548 -8.96 -32.01 -14.96
C PRO A 548 -7.90 -32.86 -15.68
N ASP A 549 -8.36 -33.79 -16.52
CA ASP A 549 -7.46 -34.45 -17.46
C ASP A 549 -7.03 -33.44 -18.55
N GLY A 550 -5.77 -33.56 -18.98
CA GLY A 550 -5.18 -32.73 -20.03
C GLY A 550 -4.24 -33.51 -20.94
N ALA A 551 -4.34 -34.84 -20.97
CA ALA A 551 -3.54 -35.68 -21.87
C ALA A 551 -3.79 -35.40 -23.37
N ASP A 552 -4.91 -34.73 -23.68
CA ASP A 552 -5.31 -34.31 -25.01
C ASP A 552 -4.83 -32.89 -25.40
N LEU A 553 -4.24 -32.14 -24.46
CA LEU A 553 -3.80 -30.78 -24.71
C LEU A 553 -2.52 -30.76 -25.57
N PRO A 554 -2.39 -29.81 -26.53
CA PRO A 554 -1.19 -29.65 -27.33
C PRO A 554 0.03 -29.25 -26.49
N GLU A 555 1.18 -29.88 -26.75
CA GLU A 555 2.43 -29.60 -26.07
C GLU A 555 3.63 -29.63 -27.02
N GLY A 556 4.71 -28.98 -26.61
CA GLY A 556 5.97 -28.99 -27.35
C GLY A 556 5.92 -28.16 -28.64
N LEU A 557 5.00 -27.19 -28.73
CA LEU A 557 4.85 -26.35 -29.91
C LEU A 557 6.05 -25.40 -30.03
N SER A 558 6.69 -25.35 -31.20
CA SER A 558 7.66 -24.31 -31.49
C SER A 558 6.96 -22.94 -31.54
N ASP A 559 7.72 -21.86 -31.36
CA ASP A 559 7.18 -20.49 -31.49
C ASP A 559 6.51 -20.29 -32.87
N GLN A 560 7.04 -20.88 -33.94
CA GLN A 560 6.44 -20.80 -35.28
C GLN A 560 5.10 -21.55 -35.37
N GLU A 561 5.01 -22.77 -34.82
CA GLU A 561 3.77 -23.54 -34.80
C GLU A 561 2.72 -22.87 -33.92
N PHE A 562 3.11 -22.40 -32.73
CA PHE A 562 2.22 -21.69 -31.81
C PHE A 562 1.64 -20.41 -32.45
N GLN A 563 2.47 -19.64 -33.16
CA GLN A 563 2.01 -18.47 -33.90
C GLN A 563 1.12 -18.83 -35.09
N ALA A 564 1.48 -19.85 -35.87
CA ALA A 564 0.75 -20.21 -37.09
C ALA A 564 -0.61 -20.86 -36.81
N GLU A 565 -0.71 -21.69 -35.78
CA GLU A 565 -1.91 -22.48 -35.47
C GLU A 565 -2.82 -21.78 -34.45
N TYR A 566 -2.26 -21.07 -33.47
CA TYR A 566 -3.01 -20.49 -32.35
C TYR A 566 -2.97 -18.96 -32.30
N GLY A 567 -2.16 -18.32 -33.17
CA GLY A 567 -2.03 -16.87 -33.23
C GLY A 567 -1.15 -16.27 -32.14
N GLY A 568 -0.37 -17.10 -31.42
CA GLY A 568 0.45 -16.66 -30.30
C GLY A 568 -0.37 -16.29 -29.05
N VAL A 569 0.28 -15.70 -28.05
CA VAL A 569 -0.42 -15.22 -26.84
C VAL A 569 -1.37 -14.08 -27.21
N GLY A 570 -2.65 -14.26 -26.88
CA GLY A 570 -3.73 -13.33 -27.24
C GLY A 570 -4.32 -13.52 -28.64
N GLY A 571 -3.87 -14.54 -29.39
CA GLY A 571 -4.53 -14.98 -30.62
C GLY A 571 -5.83 -15.73 -30.35
N ASP A 572 -6.72 -15.77 -31.34
CA ASP A 572 -8.06 -16.37 -31.18
C ASP A 572 -7.99 -17.86 -30.81
N GLY A 573 -7.11 -18.63 -31.46
CA GLY A 573 -6.95 -20.06 -31.16
C GLY A 573 -6.33 -20.33 -29.79
N TYR A 574 -5.41 -19.47 -29.33
CA TYR A 574 -4.91 -19.51 -27.96
C TYR A 574 -6.03 -19.23 -26.95
N GLN A 575 -6.83 -18.20 -27.19
CA GLN A 575 -7.91 -17.80 -26.27
C GLN A 575 -9.01 -18.87 -26.20
N GLU A 576 -9.38 -19.48 -27.33
CA GLU A 576 -10.37 -20.57 -27.38
C GLU A 576 -9.95 -21.76 -26.51
N LEU A 577 -8.69 -22.21 -26.66
CA LEU A 577 -8.18 -23.32 -25.87
C LEU A 577 -7.95 -22.94 -24.39
N LEU A 578 -7.60 -21.68 -24.11
CA LEU A 578 -7.49 -21.17 -22.75
C LEU A 578 -8.85 -21.14 -22.03
N ASP A 579 -9.89 -20.68 -22.73
CA ASP A 579 -11.27 -20.66 -22.22
C ASP A 579 -11.79 -22.08 -21.98
N GLU A 580 -11.43 -23.02 -22.85
CA GLU A 580 -11.71 -24.45 -22.65
C GLU A 580 -11.03 -24.99 -21.38
N ILE A 581 -9.72 -24.73 -21.22
CA ILE A 581 -8.96 -25.13 -20.02
C ILE A 581 -9.61 -24.56 -18.75
N ASP A 582 -9.96 -23.28 -18.76
CA ASP A 582 -10.65 -22.62 -17.64
C ASP A 582 -12.02 -23.22 -17.34
N GLY A 583 -12.77 -23.59 -18.39
CA GLY A 583 -14.03 -24.30 -18.27
C GLY A 583 -13.85 -25.64 -17.56
N ARG A 584 -12.91 -26.47 -18.04
CA ARG A 584 -12.59 -27.77 -17.44
C ARG A 584 -12.17 -27.65 -15.97
N ILE A 585 -11.37 -26.64 -15.63
CA ILE A 585 -10.97 -26.38 -14.23
C ILE A 585 -12.17 -26.01 -13.37
N LYS A 586 -13.05 -25.11 -13.83
CA LYS A 586 -14.23 -24.68 -13.06
C LYS A 586 -15.21 -25.83 -12.78
N GLU A 587 -15.23 -26.85 -13.62
CA GLU A 587 -16.05 -28.05 -13.45
C GLU A 587 -15.50 -29.03 -12.40
N CYS A 588 -14.26 -28.87 -11.94
CA CYS A 588 -13.70 -29.71 -10.89
C CYS A 588 -14.50 -29.59 -9.58
N ALA A 589 -14.78 -30.75 -8.96
CA ALA A 589 -15.66 -30.84 -7.79
C ALA A 589 -15.23 -29.95 -6.62
N ALA A 590 -13.92 -29.70 -6.42
CA ALA A 590 -13.46 -28.84 -5.33
C ALA A 590 -13.79 -27.35 -5.49
N TYR A 591 -14.27 -26.93 -6.66
CA TYR A 591 -14.61 -25.53 -6.97
C TYR A 591 -16.09 -25.33 -7.23
N GLN A 592 -16.89 -26.39 -7.22
CA GLN A 592 -18.34 -26.31 -7.27
C GLN A 592 -18.86 -26.07 -5.85
N THR A 593 -19.40 -24.89 -5.60
CA THR A 593 -20.17 -24.63 -4.38
C THR A 593 -21.58 -25.18 -4.55
N ASP A 594 -22.05 -26.00 -3.60
CA ASP A 594 -23.47 -26.33 -3.49
C ASP A 594 -24.25 -25.02 -3.21
N GLU A 595 -25.04 -24.54 -4.17
CA GLU A 595 -25.99 -23.43 -3.97
C GLU A 595 -27.15 -23.79 -3.02
#